data_AF-A0A957A9A7-F1
#
_entry.id   AF-A0A957A9A7-F1
#
_cell.length_a   1.000
_cell.length_b   1.000
_cell.length_c   1.000
_cell.angle_alpha   90.00
_cell.angle_beta   90.00
_cell.angle_gamma   90.00
#
_symmetry.space_group_name_H-M   'P 1'
#
loop_
_entity.id
_entity.type
_entity.pdbx_description
1 polymer ?
#
loop_
_entity_poly.entity_id
_entity_poly.type
_entity_poly.pdbx_seq_one_letter_code
_entity_poly.pdbx_strand_id
1 'polypeptide(L)'
;MTIGIVAALTIYIAARAQAAGGLDLAFMQDRAGFGVGDQVLTDVSGRDSRWMAYLAGLMNTLRITVFGIALSMVVGFGVGIARLSSNWLAAKLAFGYVEFVRNMPLPVFVVFCYTAVVLRLPRIQESTDIFGLAYFSNRSVALPWLSFSDGAMAWGALVLAGILGAWAAHRVLAAREEDTGRPSYPTRAA
;
A
#
# COMPACT_ATOMS: atom_id res chain seq x y z
N MET A 1 -11.66 36.53 -33.92
CA MET A 1 -10.78 35.36 -34.21
C MET A 1 -10.91 34.28 -33.15
N THR A 2 -10.82 34.60 -31.86
CA THR A 2 -10.97 33.66 -30.74
C THR A 2 -12.32 32.95 -30.70
N ILE A 3 -13.43 33.67 -30.86
CA ILE A 3 -14.79 33.09 -30.85
C ILE A 3 -14.99 32.09 -32.00
N GLY A 4 -14.47 32.40 -33.19
CA GLY A 4 -14.54 31.52 -34.36
C GLY A 4 -13.70 30.25 -34.19
N ILE A 5 -12.49 30.36 -33.60
CA ILE A 5 -11.64 29.20 -33.29
C ILE A 5 -12.31 28.30 -32.25
N VAL A 6 -12.87 28.89 -31.19
CA VAL A 6 -13.58 28.13 -30.14
C VAL A 6 -14.78 27.41 -30.75
N ALA A 7 -15.60 28.08 -31.55
CA ALA A 7 -16.76 27.48 -32.22
C ALA A 7 -16.36 26.36 -33.20
N ALA A 8 -15.31 26.56 -33.99
CA ALA A 8 -14.79 25.53 -34.88
C ALA A 8 -14.24 24.32 -34.12
N LEU A 9 -13.57 24.55 -32.98
CA LEU A 9 -13.04 23.49 -32.12
C LEU A 9 -14.17 22.69 -31.46
N THR A 10 -15.21 23.34 -30.93
CA THR A 10 -16.36 22.63 -30.37
C THR A 10 -17.13 21.84 -31.42
N ILE A 11 -17.33 22.40 -32.62
CA ILE A 11 -17.97 21.69 -33.72
C ILE A 11 -17.13 20.48 -34.17
N TYR A 12 -15.80 20.65 -34.26
CA TYR A 12 -14.89 19.56 -34.63
C TYR A 12 -14.92 18.41 -33.60
N ILE A 13 -14.86 18.73 -32.31
CA ILE A 13 -14.92 17.74 -31.23
C ILE A 13 -16.28 17.04 -31.23
N ALA A 14 -17.39 17.79 -31.35
CA ALA A 14 -18.74 17.23 -31.39
C ALA A 14 -18.95 16.32 -32.60
N ALA A 15 -18.50 16.74 -33.79
CA ALA A 15 -18.59 15.93 -35.01
C ALA A 15 -17.76 14.64 -34.91
N ARG A 16 -16.56 14.70 -34.33
CA ARG A 16 -15.73 13.51 -34.09
C ARG A 16 -16.29 12.59 -33.02
N ALA A 17 -16.88 13.13 -31.96
CA ALA A 17 -17.53 12.35 -30.91
C ALA A 17 -18.76 11.59 -31.44
N GLN A 18 -19.57 12.24 -32.28
CA GLN A 18 -20.72 11.61 -32.94
C GLN A 18 -20.26 10.50 -33.90
N ALA A 19 -19.21 10.75 -34.69
CA ALA A 19 -18.64 9.78 -35.63
C ALA A 19 -17.97 8.57 -34.94
N ALA A 20 -17.56 8.71 -33.68
CA ALA A 20 -16.99 7.63 -32.88
C ALA A 20 -18.04 6.72 -32.21
N GLY A 21 -19.35 6.95 -32.44
CA GLY A 21 -20.43 6.13 -31.88
C GLY A 21 -21.03 6.66 -30.57
N GLY A 22 -20.70 7.89 -30.16
CA GLY A 22 -21.18 8.49 -28.91
C GLY A 22 -20.25 8.23 -27.72
N LEU A 23 -20.73 8.51 -26.50
CA LEU A 23 -20.01 8.26 -25.25
C LEU A 23 -20.10 6.78 -24.86
N ASP A 24 -19.29 5.93 -25.49
CA ASP A 24 -19.18 4.50 -25.13
C ASP A 24 -17.96 4.24 -24.23
N LEU A 25 -18.07 3.25 -23.34
CA LEU A 25 -17.01 2.82 -22.41
C LEU A 25 -16.14 1.70 -22.98
N ALA A 26 -16.38 1.24 -24.21
CA ALA A 26 -15.58 0.18 -24.86
C ALA A 26 -14.08 0.51 -24.91
N PHE A 27 -13.70 1.78 -25.01
CA PHE A 27 -12.28 2.19 -24.95
C PHE A 27 -11.59 1.83 -23.63
N MET A 28 -12.33 1.56 -22.55
CA MET A 28 -11.73 1.12 -21.28
C MET A 28 -11.19 -0.32 -21.34
N GLN A 29 -11.68 -1.13 -22.28
CA GLN A 29 -11.20 -2.49 -22.51
C GLN A 29 -9.93 -2.53 -23.36
N ASP A 30 -9.70 -1.49 -24.16
CA ASP A 30 -8.48 -1.34 -24.92
C ASP A 30 -7.25 -1.17 -24.02
N ARG A 31 -6.07 -1.42 -24.60
CA ARG A 31 -4.78 -1.40 -23.90
C ARG A 31 -4.47 -0.01 -23.35
N ALA A 32 -3.98 0.03 -22.11
CA ALA A 32 -3.62 1.27 -21.43
C ALA A 32 -2.52 2.05 -22.16
N GLY A 33 -1.50 1.36 -22.68
CA GLY A 33 -0.38 1.98 -23.40
C GLY A 33 0.62 2.70 -22.51
N PHE A 34 0.42 2.69 -21.19
CA PHE A 34 1.34 3.22 -20.17
C PHE A 34 1.46 2.22 -19.01
N GLY A 35 2.64 2.17 -18.39
CA GLY A 35 2.85 1.41 -17.16
C GLY A 35 2.55 2.26 -15.93
N VAL A 36 2.04 1.65 -14.86
CA VAL A 36 1.87 2.33 -13.56
C VAL A 36 3.17 2.20 -12.77
N GLY A 37 3.67 3.29 -12.19
CA GLY A 37 4.86 3.26 -11.32
C GLY A 37 4.53 2.73 -9.92
N ASP A 38 5.52 2.11 -9.27
CA ASP A 38 5.46 1.58 -7.89
C ASP A 38 4.26 0.64 -7.64
N GLN A 39 4.43 -0.61 -8.09
CA GLN A 39 3.42 -1.65 -8.10
C GLN A 39 3.74 -2.73 -7.06
N VAL A 40 3.23 -2.58 -5.85
CA VAL A 40 3.47 -3.56 -4.77
C VAL A 40 2.37 -4.64 -4.70
N LEU A 41 1.13 -4.30 -5.05
CA LEU A 41 -0.03 -5.19 -4.91
C LEU A 41 -0.61 -5.70 -6.23
N THR A 42 -0.29 -5.05 -7.36
CA THR A 42 -0.88 -5.33 -8.68
C THR A 42 0.19 -5.20 -9.75
N ASP A 43 0.53 -6.30 -10.43
CA ASP A 43 1.44 -6.30 -11.57
C ASP A 43 0.65 -5.99 -12.85
N VAL A 44 0.65 -4.71 -13.25
CA VAL A 44 -0.10 -4.18 -14.40
C VAL A 44 0.86 -3.64 -15.43
N SER A 45 0.83 -4.26 -16.60
CA SER A 45 1.63 -3.83 -17.75
C SER A 45 0.83 -2.92 -18.67
N GLY A 46 1.52 -2.13 -19.51
CA GLY A 46 0.85 -1.27 -20.51
C GLY A 46 0.06 -2.05 -21.59
N ARG A 47 0.12 -3.38 -21.56
CA ARG A 47 -0.68 -4.28 -22.40
C ARG A 47 -2.06 -4.59 -21.81
N ASP A 48 -2.26 -4.34 -20.52
CA ASP A 48 -3.52 -4.61 -19.84
C ASP A 48 -4.57 -3.55 -20.17
N SER A 49 -5.82 -3.87 -19.83
CA SER A 49 -6.94 -2.95 -20.04
C SER A 49 -6.78 -1.68 -19.19
N ARG A 50 -7.31 -0.55 -19.70
CA ARG A 50 -7.32 0.72 -18.96
C ARG A 50 -7.99 0.60 -17.60
N TRP A 51 -9.00 -0.27 -17.48
CA TRP A 51 -9.65 -0.57 -16.20
C TRP A 51 -8.65 -0.99 -15.12
N MET A 52 -7.74 -1.91 -15.48
CA MET A 52 -6.73 -2.43 -14.56
C MET A 52 -5.72 -1.35 -14.18
N ALA A 53 -5.29 -0.54 -15.15
CA ALA A 53 -4.33 0.53 -14.92
C ALA A 53 -4.87 1.61 -13.97
N TYR A 54 -6.14 2.02 -14.12
CA TYR A 54 -6.77 2.97 -13.21
C TYR A 54 -6.98 2.40 -11.81
N LEU A 55 -7.39 1.13 -11.72
CA LEU A 55 -7.57 0.47 -10.43
C LEU A 55 -6.24 0.33 -9.67
N ALA A 56 -5.15 0.01 -10.37
CA ALA A 56 -3.80 -0.02 -9.79
C ALA A 56 -3.37 1.36 -9.27
N GLY A 57 -3.62 2.43 -10.05
CA GLY A 57 -3.35 3.80 -9.61
C GLY A 57 -4.17 4.22 -8.39
N LEU A 58 -5.45 3.84 -8.34
CA LEU A 58 -6.32 4.07 -7.19
C LEU A 58 -5.79 3.34 -5.95
N MET A 59 -5.41 2.07 -6.09
CA MET A 59 -4.88 1.27 -4.98
C MET A 59 -3.58 1.84 -4.43
N ASN A 60 -2.69 2.32 -5.30
CA ASN A 60 -1.45 2.98 -4.88
C ASN A 60 -1.74 4.29 -4.13
N THR A 61 -2.67 5.10 -4.65
CA THR A 61 -3.07 6.36 -3.99
C THR A 61 -3.62 6.09 -2.59
N LEU A 62 -4.55 5.13 -2.46
CA LEU A 62 -5.10 4.73 -1.17
C LEU A 62 -4.01 4.30 -0.19
N ARG A 63 -3.08 3.45 -0.64
CA ARG A 63 -1.95 3.00 0.17
C ARG A 63 -1.10 4.18 0.66
N ILE A 64 -0.66 5.05 -0.25
CA ILE A 64 0.18 6.21 0.09
C ILE A 64 -0.57 7.14 1.04
N THR A 65 -1.88 7.37 0.82
CA THR A 65 -2.70 8.21 1.69
C THR A 65 -2.81 7.64 3.10
N VAL A 66 -3.01 6.32 3.27
CA VAL A 66 -3.07 5.69 4.59
C VAL A 66 -1.77 5.90 5.36
N PHE A 67 -0.62 5.62 4.75
CA PHE A 67 0.69 5.86 5.38
C PHE A 67 0.93 7.35 5.64
N GLY A 68 0.54 8.22 4.71
CA GLY A 68 0.66 9.67 4.84
C GLY A 68 -0.14 10.22 6.01
N ILE A 69 -1.38 9.77 6.19
CA ILE A 69 -2.23 10.16 7.33
C ILE A 69 -1.61 9.69 8.65
N ALA A 70 -1.17 8.43 8.72
CA ALA A 70 -0.56 7.89 9.94
C ALA A 70 0.69 8.69 10.34
N LEU A 71 1.61 8.93 9.40
CA LEU A 71 2.84 9.68 9.67
C LEU A 71 2.56 11.16 9.98
N SER A 72 1.63 11.78 9.24
CA SER A 72 1.21 13.16 9.46
C SER A 72 0.58 13.35 10.83
N MET A 73 -0.19 12.38 11.31
CA MET A 73 -0.79 12.43 12.64
C MET A 73 0.27 12.43 13.73
N VAL A 74 1.29 11.57 13.64
CA VAL A 74 2.38 11.53 14.63
C VAL A 74 3.15 12.85 14.67
N VAL A 75 3.58 13.34 13.51
CA VAL A 75 4.35 14.60 13.43
C VAL A 75 3.49 15.80 13.82
N GLY A 76 2.27 15.89 13.28
CA GLY A 76 1.34 16.99 13.53
C GLY A 76 0.90 17.06 14.98
N PHE A 77 0.63 15.92 15.60
CA PHE A 77 0.27 15.85 17.02
C PHE A 77 1.46 16.24 17.91
N GLY A 78 2.67 15.72 17.64
CA GLY A 78 3.87 16.07 18.39
C GLY A 78 4.20 17.57 18.33
N VAL A 79 4.15 18.16 17.13
CA VAL A 79 4.33 19.59 16.94
C VAL A 79 3.21 20.41 17.58
N GLY A 80 1.97 19.90 17.52
CA GLY A 80 0.81 20.49 18.19
C GLY A 80 0.99 20.61 19.70
N ILE A 81 1.47 19.53 20.36
CA ILE A 81 1.80 19.55 21.78
C ILE A 81 2.94 20.51 22.06
N ALA A 82 4.03 20.45 21.27
CA ALA A 82 5.19 21.31 21.47
C ALA A 82 4.83 22.81 21.41
N ARG A 83 3.85 23.17 20.58
CA ARG A 83 3.34 24.55 20.47
C ARG A 83 2.53 25.00 21.69
N LEU A 84 1.83 24.10 22.37
CA LEU A 84 1.07 24.41 23.60
C LEU A 84 1.93 24.29 24.87
N SER A 85 3.17 23.84 24.75
CA SER A 85 4.08 23.70 25.88
C SER A 85 4.36 25.05 26.55
N SER A 86 4.44 25.05 27.87
CA SER A 86 4.87 26.21 28.66
C SER A 86 6.35 26.57 28.42
N ASN A 87 7.13 25.68 27.81
CA ASN A 87 8.50 25.95 27.41
C ASN A 87 8.54 26.86 26.18
N TRP A 88 8.96 28.11 26.38
CA TRP A 88 9.07 29.12 25.34
C TRP A 88 9.92 28.69 24.13
N LEU A 89 11.03 27.96 24.35
CA LEU A 89 11.91 27.53 23.26
C LEU A 89 11.21 26.50 22.37
N ALA A 90 10.56 25.51 22.99
CA ALA A 90 9.81 24.49 22.27
C ALA A 90 8.64 25.09 21.48
N ALA A 91 7.91 26.02 22.10
CA ALA A 91 6.79 26.70 21.45
C ALA A 91 7.23 27.55 20.25
N LYS A 92 8.35 28.29 20.38
CA LYS A 92 8.90 29.08 19.26
C LYS A 92 9.46 28.23 18.13
N LEU A 93 10.15 27.13 18.45
CA LEU A 93 10.66 26.21 17.42
C LEU A 93 9.52 25.53 16.66
N ALA A 94 8.49 25.07 17.37
CA ALA A 94 7.29 24.50 16.76
C ALA A 94 6.57 25.53 15.86
N PHE A 95 6.46 26.79 16.33
CA PHE A 95 5.90 27.88 15.53
C PHE A 95 6.69 28.10 14.25
N GLY A 96 8.03 28.26 14.34
CA GLY A 96 8.89 28.46 13.18
C GLY A 96 8.85 27.29 12.18
N TYR A 97 8.84 26.05 12.67
CA TYR A 97 8.68 24.86 11.83
C TYR A 97 7.36 24.89 11.05
N VAL A 98 6.23 25.15 11.73
CA VAL A 98 4.91 25.16 11.08
C VAL A 98 4.82 26.29 10.04
N GLU A 99 5.30 27.48 10.39
CA GLU A 99 5.33 28.64 9.50
C GLU A 99 6.16 28.33 8.24
N PHE A 100 7.34 27.71 8.40
CA PHE A 100 8.19 27.34 7.28
C PHE A 100 7.54 26.31 6.36
N VAL A 101 7.06 25.19 6.92
CA VAL A 101 6.46 24.09 6.14
C VAL A 101 5.20 24.54 5.42
N ARG A 102 4.37 25.38 6.04
CA ARG A 102 3.12 25.86 5.41
C ARG A 102 3.34 26.91 4.32
N ASN A 103 4.43 27.66 4.37
CA ASN A 103 4.74 28.70 3.38
C ASN A 103 5.67 28.21 2.25
N MET A 104 6.24 27.00 2.36
CA MET A 104 7.15 26.46 1.35
C MET A 104 6.37 26.03 0.09
N PRO A 105 6.81 26.43 -1.12
CA PRO A 105 6.22 25.92 -2.36
C PRO A 105 6.34 24.40 -2.44
N LEU A 106 5.20 23.71 -2.57
CA LEU A 106 5.16 22.25 -2.65
C LEU A 106 6.08 21.66 -3.74
N PRO A 107 6.21 22.24 -4.95
CA PRO A 107 7.11 21.69 -5.96
C PRO A 107 8.57 21.69 -5.52
N VAL A 108 9.02 22.76 -4.86
CA VAL A 108 10.39 22.87 -4.33
C VAL A 108 10.62 21.81 -3.27
N PHE A 109 9.64 21.60 -2.39
CA PHE A 109 9.73 20.58 -1.34
C PHE A 109 9.86 19.17 -1.93
N VAL A 110 9.02 18.80 -2.89
CA VAL A 110 9.07 17.47 -3.53
C VAL A 110 10.40 17.26 -4.27
N VAL A 111 10.88 18.26 -5.02
CA VAL A 111 12.16 18.18 -5.73
C VAL A 111 13.34 18.10 -4.76
N PHE A 112 13.34 18.89 -3.69
CA PHE A 112 14.34 18.82 -2.64
C PHE A 112 14.36 17.44 -1.98
N CYS A 113 13.20 16.91 -1.55
CA CYS A 113 13.12 15.58 -0.97
C CYS A 113 13.62 14.51 -1.93
N TYR A 114 13.25 14.58 -3.22
CA TYR A 114 13.74 13.65 -4.21
C TYR A 114 15.27 13.72 -4.37
N THR A 115 15.83 14.91 -4.54
CA THR A 115 17.26 15.09 -4.84
C THR A 115 18.16 14.93 -3.61
N ALA A 116 17.75 15.44 -2.45
CA ALA A 116 18.54 15.43 -1.23
C ALA A 116 18.37 14.15 -0.41
N VAL A 117 17.19 13.53 -0.45
CA VAL A 117 16.90 12.30 0.30
C VAL A 117 16.91 11.10 -0.62
N VAL A 118 15.98 11.02 -1.58
CA VAL A 118 15.78 9.79 -2.39
C VAL A 118 17.02 9.41 -3.21
N LEU A 119 17.69 10.37 -3.86
CA LEU A 119 18.89 10.08 -4.63
C LEU A 119 20.11 9.71 -3.78
N ARG A 120 20.12 10.03 -2.48
CA ARG A 120 21.18 9.62 -1.55
C ARG A 120 20.97 8.22 -0.99
N LEU A 121 19.76 7.63 -1.12
CA LEU A 121 19.55 6.25 -0.74
C LEU A 121 20.36 5.30 -1.66
N PRO A 122 20.79 4.14 -1.14
CA PRO A 122 21.52 3.16 -1.93
C PRO A 122 20.73 2.75 -3.18
N ARG A 123 21.45 2.64 -4.30
CA ARG A 123 20.88 2.11 -5.54
C ARG A 123 20.53 0.64 -5.34
N ILE A 124 19.55 0.13 -6.09
CA ILE A 124 19.03 -1.25 -5.99
C ILE A 124 20.13 -2.31 -6.01
N GLN A 125 21.25 -2.05 -6.69
CA GLN A 125 22.39 -2.97 -6.82
C GLN A 125 23.26 -3.06 -5.56
N GLU A 126 23.14 -2.10 -4.63
CA GLU A 126 23.90 -2.01 -3.38
C GLU A 126 22.94 -1.83 -2.18
N SER A 127 21.72 -2.36 -2.27
CA SER A 127 20.70 -2.17 -1.24
C SER A 127 21.22 -2.65 0.12
N THR A 128 21.26 -1.75 1.09
CA THR A 128 21.63 -2.08 2.46
C THR A 128 20.51 -2.88 3.10
N ASP A 129 20.82 -4.10 3.52
CA ASP A 129 19.92 -4.95 4.28
C ASP A 129 19.65 -4.34 5.66
N ILE A 130 18.39 -3.98 5.95
CA ILE A 130 18.00 -3.59 7.31
C ILE A 130 17.69 -4.87 8.07
N PHE A 131 18.67 -5.37 8.83
CA PHE A 131 18.52 -6.55 9.70
C PHE A 131 18.00 -7.81 8.98
N GLY A 132 18.14 -7.91 7.65
CA GLY A 132 17.57 -9.00 6.84
C GLY A 132 16.04 -9.01 6.76
N LEU A 133 15.37 -7.93 7.20
CA LEU A 133 13.92 -7.82 7.29
C LEU A 133 13.32 -6.82 6.31
N ALA A 134 14.10 -5.86 5.80
CA ALA A 134 13.61 -4.88 4.83
C ALA A 134 14.75 -4.36 3.96
N TYR A 135 14.51 -4.27 2.65
CA TYR A 135 15.43 -3.64 1.71
C TYR A 135 14.98 -2.21 1.45
N PHE A 136 15.85 -1.24 1.71
CA PHE A 136 15.64 0.14 1.31
C PHE A 136 16.45 0.46 0.06
N SER A 137 15.79 1.01 -0.95
CA SER A 137 16.44 1.50 -2.15
C SER A 137 15.86 2.83 -2.58
N ASN A 138 16.62 3.58 -3.38
CA ASN A 138 16.19 4.81 -4.02
C ASN A 138 14.98 4.66 -4.98
N ARG A 139 14.54 3.43 -5.27
CA ARG A 139 13.37 3.15 -6.13
C ARG A 139 12.19 2.53 -5.38
N SER A 140 12.45 1.73 -4.34
CA SER A 140 11.41 0.96 -3.65
C SER A 140 11.89 0.52 -2.28
N VAL A 141 10.94 0.36 -1.37
CA VAL A 141 11.14 -0.33 -0.09
C VAL A 141 10.58 -1.73 -0.24
N ALA A 142 11.45 -2.74 -0.26
CA ALA A 142 11.00 -4.13 -0.31
C ALA A 142 10.77 -4.63 1.11
N LEU A 143 9.51 -4.89 1.43
CA LEU A 143 9.10 -5.57 2.65
C LEU A 143 8.81 -7.03 2.31
N PRO A 144 9.32 -8.00 3.09
CA PRO A 144 8.91 -9.39 2.96
C PRO A 144 7.42 -9.46 3.29
N TRP A 145 6.64 -9.94 2.33
CA TRP A 145 5.23 -10.25 2.56
C TRP A 145 5.05 -11.77 2.62
N LEU A 146 3.83 -12.23 2.88
CA LEU A 146 3.56 -13.66 2.87
C LEU A 146 3.15 -14.10 1.46
N SER A 147 4.00 -14.91 0.81
CA SER A 147 3.63 -15.63 -0.43
C SER A 147 2.77 -16.82 -0.13
N PHE A 148 1.69 -16.95 -0.88
CA PHE A 148 1.12 -18.27 -1.14
C PHE A 148 1.75 -18.80 -2.43
N SER A 149 2.71 -19.70 -2.29
CA SER A 149 3.29 -20.42 -3.42
C SER A 149 2.36 -21.54 -3.89
N ASP A 150 2.64 -22.07 -5.08
CA ASP A 150 2.01 -23.30 -5.56
C ASP A 150 2.27 -24.43 -4.56
N GLY A 151 1.23 -24.84 -3.84
CA GLY A 151 1.30 -25.79 -2.72
C GLY A 151 0.75 -25.26 -1.40
N ALA A 152 0.49 -23.95 -1.27
CA ALA A 152 -0.12 -23.37 -0.08
C ALA A 152 -1.47 -24.02 0.29
N MET A 153 -2.29 -24.34 -0.70
CA MET A 153 -3.56 -25.08 -0.48
C MET A 153 -3.33 -26.50 0.01
N ALA A 154 -2.30 -27.20 -0.49
CA ALA A 154 -1.98 -28.56 -0.06
C ALA A 154 -1.47 -28.58 1.39
N TRP A 155 -0.60 -27.63 1.75
CA TRP A 155 -0.17 -27.44 3.13
C TRP A 155 -1.32 -27.03 4.06
N GLY A 156 -2.20 -26.13 3.60
CA GLY A 156 -3.40 -25.75 4.33
C GLY A 156 -4.32 -26.95 4.60
N ALA A 157 -4.50 -27.83 3.61
CA ALA A 157 -5.29 -29.05 3.76
C ALA A 157 -4.66 -30.04 4.76
N LEU A 158 -3.33 -30.19 4.77
CA LEU A 158 -2.63 -31.03 5.72
C LEU A 158 -2.75 -30.51 7.16
N VAL A 159 -2.61 -29.19 7.36
CA VAL A 159 -2.80 -28.56 8.67
C VAL A 159 -4.23 -28.75 9.17
N LEU A 160 -5.23 -28.54 8.30
CA LEU A 160 -6.63 -28.78 8.63
C LEU A 160 -6.88 -30.26 8.99
N ALA A 161 -6.34 -31.20 8.22
CA ALA A 161 -6.45 -32.62 8.52
C ALA A 161 -5.80 -32.98 9.87
N GLY A 162 -4.65 -32.38 10.19
CA GLY A 162 -3.97 -32.53 11.47
C GLY A 162 -4.79 -31.98 12.65
N ILE A 163 -5.40 -30.80 12.49
CA ILE A 163 -6.28 -30.20 13.50
C ILE A 163 -7.53 -31.07 13.72
N LEU A 164 -8.16 -31.54 12.65
CA LEU A 164 -9.32 -32.42 12.74
C LEU A 164 -8.96 -33.77 13.38
N GLY A 165 -7.80 -34.32 13.04
CA GLY A 165 -7.27 -35.54 13.64
C GLY A 165 -6.99 -35.38 15.14
N ALA A 166 -6.35 -34.27 15.53
CA ALA A 166 -6.10 -33.94 16.94
C ALA A 166 -7.41 -33.70 17.71
N TRP A 167 -8.39 -33.04 17.10
CA TRP A 167 -9.70 -32.81 17.68
C TRP A 167 -10.48 -34.11 17.87
N ALA A 168 -10.46 -35.00 16.87
CA ALA A 168 -11.08 -36.31 16.94
C ALA A 168 -10.41 -37.19 18.01
N ALA A 169 -9.07 -37.20 18.05
CA ALA A 169 -8.31 -37.90 19.07
C ALA A 169 -8.63 -37.36 20.47
N HIS A 170 -8.69 -36.05 20.64
CA HIS A 170 -9.08 -35.42 21.92
C HIS A 170 -10.50 -35.81 22.33
N ARG A 171 -11.47 -35.84 21.40
CA ARG A 171 -12.84 -36.29 21.71
C ARG A 171 -12.89 -37.77 22.09
N VAL A 172 -12.16 -38.63 21.39
CA VAL A 172 -12.14 -40.07 21.68
C VAL A 172 -11.43 -40.35 23.00
N LEU A 173 -10.33 -39.66 23.28
CA LEU A 173 -9.59 -39.81 24.55
C LEU A 173 -10.41 -39.24 25.72
N ALA A 174 -11.08 -38.10 25.56
CA ALA A 174 -11.96 -37.53 26.59
C ALA A 174 -13.16 -38.45 26.89
N ALA A 175 -13.81 -39.02 25.87
CA ALA A 175 -14.90 -39.99 26.07
C ALA A 175 -14.42 -41.28 26.76
N ARG A 176 -13.18 -41.71 26.51
CA ARG A 176 -12.60 -42.88 27.19
C ARG A 176 -12.21 -42.61 28.65
N GLU A 177 -11.82 -41.38 29.00
CA GLU A 177 -11.56 -40.98 30.39
C GLU A 177 -12.84 -41.04 31.24
N GLU A 178 -13.99 -40.64 30.68
CA GLU A 178 -15.30 -40.68 31.35
C GLU A 178 -15.77 -42.11 31.66
N ASP A 179 -15.56 -43.06 30.73
CA ASP A 179 -15.98 -44.47 30.91
C ASP A 179 -15.02 -45.31 31.76
N THR A 180 -13.72 -45.01 31.73
CA THR A 180 -12.69 -45.86 32.38
C THR A 180 -12.13 -45.28 33.68
N GLY A 181 -12.47 -44.04 34.04
CA GLY A 181 -12.11 -43.40 35.32
C GLY A 181 -10.60 -43.23 35.55
N ARG A 182 -9.76 -43.40 34.53
CA ARG A 182 -8.30 -43.24 34.61
C ARG A 182 -7.84 -42.08 33.72
N PRO A 183 -6.97 -41.19 34.23
CA PRO A 183 -6.46 -40.09 33.44
C PRO A 183 -5.59 -40.60 32.29
N SER A 184 -5.89 -40.17 31.07
CA SER A 184 -5.24 -40.55 29.81
C SER A 184 -4.05 -39.65 29.45
N TYR A 185 -3.77 -38.61 30.25
CA TYR A 185 -2.63 -37.71 30.08
C TYR A 185 -1.46 -38.09 31.01
N PRO A 186 -0.23 -38.31 30.49
CA PRO A 186 0.94 -38.65 31.31
C PRO A 186 1.48 -37.47 32.15
N THR A 187 0.97 -36.25 31.97
CA THR A 187 1.45 -35.04 32.65
C THR A 187 0.66 -34.67 33.92
N ARG A 188 -0.45 -35.34 34.22
CA ARG A 188 -1.27 -35.11 35.43
C ARG A 188 -1.09 -36.17 36.52
N ALA A 189 -0.18 -37.11 36.34
CA ALA A 189 0.11 -38.19 37.29
C ALA A 189 1.33 -37.88 38.19
N ALA A 190 1.53 -36.60 38.53
CA ALA A 190 2.50 -36.15 39.53
C ALA A 190 1.77 -35.34 40.62
#